data_AF-A0A7V9UXS3-F1
#
_entry.id   AF-A0A7V9UXS3-F1
#
_cell.length_a   1.000
_cell.length_b   1.000
_cell.length_c   1.000
_cell.angle_alpha   90.00
_cell.angle_beta   90.00
_cell.angle_gamma   90.00
#
_symmetry.space_group_name_H-M   'P 1'
#
loop_
_entity.id
_entity.type
_entity.pdbx_description
1 polymer ?
#
loop_
_entity_poly.entity_id
_entity_poly.type
_entity_poly.pdbx_seq_one_letter_code
_entity_poly.pdbx_strand_id
1 'polypeptide(L)'
;MDPPRFANRTELECAKILDYYGVRWDYEPRTFVLDSGEDGRIVSAFTPDFYLPEQDLFIEVTVMKQSLVTRKNRKLREVRRLYPDVNVKLFYRRDIERLAQRYRLRWAS
;
A
#
# COMPACT_ATOMS: atom_id res chain seq x y z
N MET A 1 -16.71 -5.20 -13.94
CA MET A 1 -16.34 -4.59 -12.64
C MET A 1 -15.82 -3.20 -13.00
N ASP A 2 -16.41 -2.15 -12.44
CA ASP A 2 -15.97 -0.78 -12.74
C ASP A 2 -14.54 -0.57 -12.20
N PRO A 3 -13.69 0.17 -12.92
CA PRO A 3 -12.34 0.46 -12.44
C PRO A 3 -12.40 1.22 -11.11
N PRO A 4 -11.49 0.95 -10.17
CA PRO A 4 -11.48 1.61 -8.86
C PRO A 4 -11.32 3.12 -9.02
N ARG A 5 -12.04 3.88 -8.18
CA ARG A 5 -11.91 5.33 -8.12
C ARG A 5 -10.77 5.71 -7.17
N PHE A 6 -9.60 5.96 -7.74
CA PHE A 6 -8.42 6.36 -6.97
C PHE A 6 -8.61 7.68 -6.22
N ALA A 7 -8.08 7.77 -5.00
CA ALA A 7 -8.19 8.95 -4.14
C ALA A 7 -7.35 10.11 -4.66
N ASN A 8 -6.26 9.83 -5.39
CA ASN A 8 -5.44 10.85 -6.03
C ASN A 8 -4.74 10.34 -7.30
N ARG A 9 -4.16 11.28 -8.06
CA ARG A 9 -3.44 10.97 -9.29
C ARG A 9 -2.22 10.07 -9.08
N THR A 10 -1.56 10.12 -7.92
CA THR A 10 -0.37 9.30 -7.67
C THR A 10 -0.73 7.82 -7.60
N GLU A 11 -1.83 7.47 -6.93
CA GLU A 11 -2.34 6.10 -6.88
C GLU A 11 -2.72 5.58 -8.28
N LEU A 12 -3.46 6.36 -9.07
CA LEU A 12 -3.81 6.00 -10.45
C LEU A 12 -2.57 5.71 -11.30
N GLU A 13 -1.54 6.56 -11.21
CA GLU A 13 -0.31 6.34 -11.97
C GLU A 13 0.48 5.12 -11.47
N CYS A 14 0.41 4.79 -10.17
CA CYS A 14 1.02 3.57 -9.64
C CYS A 14 0.28 2.32 -10.11
N ALA A 15 -1.06 2.33 -10.13
CA ALA A 15 -1.86 1.24 -10.67
C ALA A 15 -1.52 0.98 -12.15
N LYS A 16 -1.43 2.03 -12.97
CA LYS A 16 -1.01 1.90 -14.38
C LYS A 16 0.39 1.29 -14.54
N ILE A 17 1.33 1.62 -13.65
CA ILE A 17 2.67 1.03 -13.65
C ILE A 17 2.59 -0.47 -13.36
N LEU A 18 1.85 -0.85 -12.31
CA LEU A 18 1.66 -2.26 -11.96
C LEU A 18 1.01 -3.04 -13.12
N ASP A 19 -0.04 -2.49 -13.72
CA ASP A 19 -0.71 -3.05 -14.90
C ASP A 19 0.24 -3.23 -16.09
N TYR A 20 1.03 -2.19 -16.41
CA TYR A 20 1.98 -2.22 -17.52
C TYR A 20 3.03 -3.34 -17.39
N TYR A 21 3.45 -3.65 -16.15
CA TYR A 21 4.39 -4.72 -15.87
C TYR A 21 3.72 -6.07 -15.55
N GLY A 22 2.38 -6.15 -15.59
CA GLY A 22 1.63 -7.37 -15.34
C GLY A 22 1.61 -7.84 -13.88
N VAL A 23 1.88 -6.93 -12.93
CA VAL A 23 1.83 -7.26 -11.50
C VAL A 23 0.38 -7.23 -11.04
N ARG A 24 -0.13 -8.32 -10.46
CA ARG A 24 -1.49 -8.33 -9.87
C ARG A 24 -1.55 -7.46 -8.62
N TRP A 25 -2.64 -6.71 -8.48
CA TRP A 25 -2.88 -5.85 -7.34
C TRP A 25 -4.38 -5.71 -7.01
N ASP A 26 -4.67 -5.45 -5.74
CA ASP A 26 -5.98 -5.04 -5.24
C ASP A 26 -5.89 -3.62 -4.65
N TYR A 27 -6.90 -2.77 -4.87
CA TYR A 27 -6.96 -1.39 -4.36
C TYR A 27 -7.75 -1.29 -3.05
N GLU A 28 -7.21 -0.56 -2.07
CA GLU A 28 -7.75 -0.42 -0.70
C GLU A 28 -8.31 -1.74 -0.11
N PRO A 29 -7.53 -2.84 -0.15
CA PRO A 29 -8.04 -4.20 0.02
C PRO A 29 -8.48 -4.52 1.45
N ARG A 30 -7.94 -3.81 2.44
CA ARG A 30 -8.19 -4.08 3.85
C ARG A 30 -7.92 -2.85 4.72
N THR A 31 -8.81 -2.62 5.68
CA THR A 31 -8.60 -1.64 6.75
C THR A 31 -8.11 -2.33 8.02
N PHE A 32 -7.04 -1.78 8.61
CA PHE A 32 -6.46 -2.19 9.89
C PHE A 32 -6.85 -1.18 10.97
N VAL A 33 -7.48 -1.66 12.04
CA VAL A 33 -7.80 -0.82 13.21
C VAL A 33 -6.56 -0.71 14.08
N LEU A 34 -6.09 0.51 14.30
CA LEU A 34 -4.85 0.78 15.06
C LEU A 34 -5.12 1.23 16.49
N ASP A 35 -6.29 1.82 16.74
CA ASP A 35 -6.70 2.28 18.06
C ASP A 35 -8.23 2.33 18.16
N SER A 36 -8.76 1.94 19.31
CA SER A 36 -10.19 1.95 19.64
C SER A 36 -10.39 2.54 21.02
N GLY A 37 -11.32 3.49 21.15
CA GLY A 37 -11.69 4.10 22.42
C GLY A 37 -12.41 3.12 23.35
N GLU A 38 -12.60 3.53 24.60
CA GLU A 38 -13.24 2.71 25.65
C GLU A 38 -14.67 2.27 25.30
N ASP A 39 -15.35 3.00 24.43
CA ASP A 39 -16.70 2.69 23.93
C ASP A 39 -16.69 1.87 22.63
N GLY A 40 -15.53 1.40 22.18
CA GLY A 40 -15.36 0.63 20.96
C GLY A 40 -15.32 1.48 19.68
N ARG A 41 -15.36 2.82 19.76
CA ARG A 41 -15.21 3.68 18.57
C ARG A 41 -13.79 3.61 18.01
N ILE A 42 -13.66 3.46 16.69
CA ILE A 42 -12.37 3.48 16.00
C ILE A 42 -11.77 4.89 16.09
N VAL A 43 -10.65 5.02 16.80
CA VAL A 43 -9.90 6.28 16.95
C VAL A 43 -8.90 6.45 15.81
N SER A 44 -8.26 5.34 15.40
CA SER A 44 -7.28 5.34 14.33
C SER A 44 -7.39 4.05 13.53
N ALA A 45 -7.36 4.20 12.21
CA ALA A 45 -7.27 3.10 11.27
C ALA A 45 -6.30 3.41 10.13
N PHE A 46 -5.90 2.37 9.43
CA PHE A 46 -5.01 2.42 8.30
C PHE A 46 -5.49 1.48 7.19
N THR A 47 -5.69 2.03 6.01
CA THR A 47 -6.05 1.27 4.80
C THR A 47 -4.90 1.49 3.81
N PRO A 48 -4.10 0.46 3.49
CA PRO A 48 -3.05 0.58 2.50
C PRO A 48 -3.64 0.83 1.11
N ASP A 49 -2.93 1.60 0.30
CA ASP A 49 -3.38 1.91 -1.07
C ASP A 49 -3.51 0.64 -1.94
N PHE A 50 -2.56 -0.30 -1.83
CA PHE A 50 -2.55 -1.54 -2.64
C PHE A 50 -2.18 -2.79 -1.84
N TYR A 51 -2.58 -3.97 -2.33
CA TYR A 51 -2.04 -5.28 -1.96
C TYR A 51 -1.57 -6.03 -3.19
N LEU A 52 -0.41 -6.65 -3.09
CA LEU A 52 0.16 -7.52 -4.12
C LEU A 52 0.03 -8.99 -3.65
N PRO A 53 -0.98 -9.74 -4.11
CA PRO A 53 -1.31 -11.06 -3.55
C PRO A 53 -0.20 -12.10 -3.73
N GLU A 54 0.53 -12.04 -4.84
CA GLU A 54 1.63 -12.97 -5.10
C GLU A 54 2.86 -12.74 -4.21
N GLN A 55 2.93 -11.58 -3.56
CA GLN A 55 4.02 -11.22 -2.66
C GLN A 55 3.59 -11.24 -1.20
N ASP A 56 2.28 -11.41 -0.97
CA ASP A 56 1.65 -11.10 0.30
C ASP A 56 2.15 -9.77 0.87
N LEU A 57 2.01 -8.68 0.09
CA LEU A 57 2.59 -7.37 0.43
C LEU A 57 1.58 -6.24 0.27
N PHE A 58 1.33 -5.51 1.35
CA PHE A 58 0.60 -4.24 1.34
C PHE A 58 1.55 -3.07 1.04
N ILE A 59 1.11 -2.17 0.17
CA ILE A 59 1.85 -0.99 -0.28
C ILE A 59 1.07 0.27 0.06
N GLU A 60 1.77 1.20 0.70
CA GLU A 60 1.33 2.58 0.88
C GLU A 60 2.16 3.49 -0.02
N VAL A 61 1.53 4.23 -0.92
CA VAL A 61 2.16 5.18 -1.83
C VAL A 61 2.42 6.50 -1.11
N THR A 62 3.59 7.11 -1.34
CA THR A 62 3.85 8.46 -0.82
C THR A 62 4.53 9.36 -1.85
N VAL A 63 4.21 10.64 -1.77
CA VAL A 63 5.01 11.73 -2.35
C VAL A 63 5.99 12.23 -1.28
N MET A 64 7.18 12.71 -1.67
CA MET A 64 8.28 13.10 -0.75
C MET A 64 8.02 14.39 0.06
N LYS A 65 6.85 14.52 0.69
CA LYS A 65 6.61 15.56 1.70
C LYS A 65 6.95 14.98 3.07
N GLN A 66 8.06 15.41 3.66
CA GLN A 66 8.62 14.82 4.89
C GLN A 66 7.62 14.68 6.03
N SER A 67 6.75 15.67 6.25
CA SER A 67 5.72 15.61 7.29
C SER A 67 4.68 14.51 7.06
N LEU A 68 4.33 14.21 5.79
CA LEU A 68 3.44 13.10 5.44
C LEU A 68 4.14 11.75 5.63
N VAL A 69 5.40 11.66 5.19
CA VAL A 69 6.21 10.44 5.34
C VAL A 69 6.36 10.04 6.81
N THR A 70 6.59 10.99 7.71
CA THR A 70 6.67 10.72 9.16
C THR A 70 5.36 10.17 9.71
N ARG A 71 4.22 10.72 9.30
CA ARG A 71 2.88 10.26 9.74
C ARG A 71 2.59 8.85 9.20
N LYS A 72 2.85 8.60 7.91
CA LYS A 72 2.66 7.28 7.29
C LYS A 72 3.55 6.22 7.97
N ASN A 73 4.83 6.52 8.18
CA ASN A 73 5.73 5.61 8.90
C ASN A 73 5.29 5.32 10.33
N ARG A 74 4.69 6.27 11.04
CA ARG A 74 4.10 6.01 12.36
C ARG A 74 2.97 4.99 12.27
N LYS A 75 2.03 5.15 11.33
CA LYS A 75 0.95 4.17 11.12
C LYS A 75 1.49 2.79 10.77
N LEU A 76 2.49 2.71 9.87
CA LEU A 76 3.11 1.42 9.49
C LEU A 76 3.79 0.72 10.68
N ARG A 77 4.39 1.48 11.62
CA ARG A 77 4.93 0.89 12.85
C ARG A 77 3.83 0.31 13.74
N GLU A 78 2.70 1.01 13.89
CA GLU A 78 1.55 0.48 14.63
C GLU A 78 0.96 -0.77 13.97
N VAL A 79 0.84 -0.78 12.63
CA VAL A 79 0.40 -1.98 11.90
C VAL A 79 1.31 -3.15 12.22
N ARG A 80 2.63 -3.00 12.11
CA ARG A 80 3.58 -4.07 12.41
C ARG A 80 3.56 -4.52 13.88
N ARG A 81 3.22 -3.62 14.80
CA ARG A 81 3.10 -3.93 16.23
C ARG A 81 1.83 -4.73 16.52
N LEU A 82 0.70 -4.36 15.92
CA LEU A 82 -0.61 -4.96 16.18
C LEU A 82 -0.90 -6.18 15.29
N TYR A 83 -0.30 -6.22 14.10
CA TYR A 83 -0.49 -7.24 13.07
C TYR A 83 0.89 -7.72 12.58
N PRO A 84 1.62 -8.54 13.36
CA PRO A 84 3.00 -8.90 13.06
C PRO A 84 3.17 -9.70 11.76
N ASP A 85 2.14 -10.43 11.34
CA ASP A 85 2.14 -11.21 10.10
C ASP A 85 1.87 -10.35 8.85
N VAL A 86 1.55 -9.07 9.01
CA VAL A 86 1.23 -8.17 7.89
C VAL A 86 2.50 -7.54 7.34
N ASN A 87 2.86 -7.95 6.13
CA ASN A 87 3.92 -7.31 5.36
C ASN A 87 3.40 -6.00 4.76
N VAL A 88 3.78 -4.86 5.34
CA VAL A 88 3.44 -3.53 4.82
C VAL A 88 4.67 -2.68 4.60
N LYS A 89 4.71 -1.93 3.50
CA LYS A 89 5.82 -1.03 3.15
C LYS A 89 5.34 0.29 2.56
N LEU A 90 6.11 1.35 2.82
CA LEU A 90 5.94 2.66 2.21
C LEU A 90 6.76 2.70 0.92
N PHE A 91 6.13 3.08 -0.19
CA PHE A 91 6.75 3.12 -1.51
C PHE A 91 6.63 4.52 -2.12
N TYR A 92 7.70 4.97 -2.75
CA TYR A 92 7.64 6.06 -3.72
C TYR A 92 7.23 5.49 -5.09
N ARG A 93 6.71 6.35 -5.98
CA ARG A 93 6.40 5.96 -7.37
C ARG A 93 7.57 5.23 -8.06
N ARG A 94 8.81 5.70 -7.86
CA ARG A 94 10.03 5.07 -8.40
C ARG A 94 10.32 3.70 -7.82
N ASP A 95 9.95 3.45 -6.56
CA ASP A 95 10.09 2.13 -5.96
C ASP A 95 9.11 1.15 -6.60
N ILE A 96 7.90 1.59 -6.91
CA ILE A 96 6.88 0.77 -7.59
C ILE A 96 7.34 0.42 -9.00
N GLU A 97 7.91 1.38 -9.75
CA GLU A 97 8.50 1.10 -11.07
C GLU A 97 9.59 0.01 -10.99
N ARG A 98 10.54 0.16 -10.05
CA ARG A 98 11.62 -0.81 -9.84
C ARG A 98 11.11 -2.17 -9.38
N LEU A 99 10.13 -2.16 -8.47
CA LEU A 99 9.46 -3.36 -7.99
C LEU A 99 8.89 -4.10 -9.19
N ALA A 100 8.00 -3.45 -9.94
CA ALA A 100 7.26 -4.02 -11.05
C ALA A 100 8.18 -4.55 -12.18
N GLN A 101 9.25 -3.82 -12.52
CA GLN A 101 10.28 -4.30 -13.46
C GLN A 101 10.91 -5.62 -13.01
N ARG A 102 11.29 -5.72 -11.73
CA ARG A 102 11.90 -6.93 -11.17
C ARG A 102 10.96 -8.13 -11.26
N TYR A 103 9.66 -7.96 -11.05
CA TYR A 103 8.69 -9.04 -11.17
C TYR A 103 8.55 -9.54 -12.60
N ARG A 104 8.43 -8.62 -13.56
CA ARG A 104 8.36 -8.98 -14.99
C ARG A 104 9.57 -9.80 -15.43
N LEU A 105 10.77 -9.46 -14.97
CA LEU A 105 11.99 -10.22 -15.28
C LEU A 105 11.97 -11.63 -14.69
N ARG A 106 11.44 -11.82 -13.48
CA ARG A 106 11.34 -13.15 -12.85
C ARG A 106 10.33 -14.08 -13.52
N TRP A 107 9.31 -13.53 -14.20
CA TRP A 107 8.37 -14.34 -14.98
C TRP A 107 8.90 -14.69 -16.37
N ALA A 108 9.86 -13.91 -16.88
CA ALA A 108 10.46 -14.11 -18.21
C ALA A 108 11.71 -15.00 -18.19
N SER A 109 12.11 -15.53 -17.03
CA SER A 109 13.28 -16.40 -16.84
C SER A 109 12.88 -17.84 -16.54
#